data_AF-A0A1Y4SY66-F1
#
_entry.id   AF-A0A1Y4SY66-F1
#
_cell.length_a   1.000
_cell.length_b   1.000
_cell.length_c   1.000
_cell.angle_alpha   90.00
_cell.angle_beta   90.00
_cell.angle_gamma   90.00
#
_symmetry.space_group_name_H-M   'P 1'
#
loop_
_entity.id
_entity.type
_entity.pdbx_description
1 polymer ?
#
loop_
_entity_poly.entity_id
_entity_poly.type
_entity_poly.pdbx_seq_one_letter_code
_entity_poly.pdbx_strand_id
1 'polypeptide(L)'
;MEHSAPHHHTETKQVLDRLSRAIGHLESIKRMVEEGRDCSEVLIQIAAVRSAVNNVGKIILQDHISHCVTDAVRTGDQQVLEDLSAAIDQFVK
;
A
#
# COMPACT_ATOMS: atom_id res chain seq x y z
N MET A 1 -14.63 -14.77 -12.46
CA MET A 1 -13.46 -15.07 -13.32
C MET A 1 -12.37 -14.13 -12.88
N GLU A 2 -11.26 -14.68 -12.38
CA GLU A 2 -10.11 -13.89 -11.90
C GLU A 2 -9.50 -13.12 -13.08
N HIS A 3 -9.54 -11.79 -13.02
CA HIS A 3 -8.72 -10.94 -13.88
C HIS A 3 -7.25 -11.03 -13.41
N SER A 4 -6.59 -12.16 -13.68
CA SER A 4 -5.16 -12.34 -13.48
C SER A 4 -4.40 -11.91 -14.74
N ALA A 5 -4.56 -10.64 -15.11
CA ALA A 5 -3.58 -9.98 -15.98
C ALA A 5 -2.42 -9.51 -15.09
N PRO A 6 -1.16 -9.65 -15.49
CA PRO A 6 -0.04 -9.13 -14.72
C PRO A 6 -0.18 -7.61 -14.62
N HIS A 7 -0.64 -7.12 -13.45
CA HIS A 7 -0.69 -5.69 -13.17
C HIS A 7 0.76 -5.19 -13.03
N HIS A 8 1.21 -4.46 -14.04
CA HIS A 8 2.49 -3.78 -13.98
C HIS A 8 2.30 -2.43 -13.30
N HIS A 9 2.81 -2.29 -12.07
CA HIS A 9 2.82 -0.99 -11.42
C HIS A 9 3.86 -0.12 -12.12
N THR A 10 3.46 1.05 -12.61
CA THR A 10 4.39 1.99 -13.25
C THR A 10 5.53 2.35 -12.29
N GLU A 11 5.19 2.41 -11.00
CA GLU A 11 6.09 2.73 -9.89
C GLU A 11 6.57 1.48 -9.12
N THR A 12 6.63 0.29 -9.76
CA THR A 12 7.00 -0.98 -9.10
C THR A 12 8.26 -0.84 -8.24
N LYS A 13 9.34 -0.28 -8.80
CA LYS A 13 10.60 -0.09 -8.06
C LYS A 13 10.43 0.85 -6.86
N GLN A 14 9.69 1.94 -7.05
CA GLN A 14 9.41 2.93 -6.03
C GLN A 14 8.63 2.33 -4.84
N VAL A 15 7.68 1.44 -5.13
CA VAL A 15 6.89 0.71 -4.15
C VAL A 15 7.78 -0.27 -3.39
N LEU A 16 8.57 -1.08 -4.10
CA LEU A 16 9.51 -2.04 -3.50
C LEU A 16 10.54 -1.38 -2.59
N ASP A 17 11.10 -0.24 -3.00
CA ASP A 17 12.07 0.51 -2.20
C ASP A 17 11.43 1.04 -0.90
N ARG A 18 10.18 1.49 -0.94
CA ARG A 18 9.48 1.97 0.26
C ARG A 18 9.06 0.84 1.19
N LEU A 19 8.61 -0.29 0.64
CA LEU A 19 8.33 -1.50 1.42
C LEU A 19 9.59 -1.99 2.14
N SER A 20 10.72 -2.06 1.44
CA SER A 20 12.01 -2.46 2.02
C SER A 20 12.40 -1.57 3.20
N ARG A 21 12.20 -0.25 3.09
CA ARG A 21 12.45 0.69 4.21
C ARG A 21 11.49 0.45 5.39
N ALA A 22 10.21 0.23 5.12
CA ALA A 22 9.22 -0.03 6.17
C ALA A 22 9.52 -1.34 6.93
N ILE A 23 9.99 -2.38 6.22
CA ILE A 23 10.45 -3.64 6.80
C ILE A 23 11.66 -3.40 7.71
N GLY A 24 12.68 -2.68 7.25
CA GLY A 24 13.84 -2.36 8.09
C GLY A 24 13.49 -1.55 9.35
N HIS A 25 12.49 -0.66 9.25
CA HIS A 25 11.97 0.06 10.43
C HIS A 25 11.25 -0.88 11.40
N LEU A 26 10.44 -1.83 10.91
CA LEU A 26 9.80 -2.84 11.75
C LEU A 26 10.82 -3.72 12.47
N GLU A 27 11.90 -4.13 11.79
CA GLU A 27 13.00 -4.85 12.43
C GLU A 27 13.67 -4.02 13.53
N SER A 28 13.80 -2.71 13.33
CA SER A 28 14.30 -1.81 14.37
C SER A 28 13.36 -1.75 15.57
N ILE A 29 12.05 -1.66 15.35
CA ILE A 29 11.05 -1.67 16.44
C ILE A 29 11.11 -2.98 17.21
N LYS A 30 11.25 -4.12 16.52
CA LYS A 30 11.44 -5.42 17.16
C LYS A 30 12.63 -5.39 18.12
N ARG A 31 13.80 -4.88 17.68
CA ARG A 31 14.97 -4.72 18.54
C ARG A 31 14.70 -3.80 19.73
N MET A 32 13.98 -2.69 19.54
CA MET A 32 13.60 -1.79 20.63
C MET A 32 12.80 -2.51 21.73
N VAL A 33 11.91 -3.42 21.33
CA VAL A 33 11.14 -4.24 22.28
C VAL A 33 12.02 -5.26 22.98
N GLU A 34 12.91 -5.94 22.25
CA GLU A 34 13.88 -6.89 22.81
C GLU A 34 14.85 -6.24 23.81
N GLU A 35 15.22 -4.98 23.56
CA GLU A 35 16.08 -4.15 24.42
C GLU A 35 15.34 -3.54 25.61
N GLY A 36 14.02 -3.71 25.71
CA GLY A 36 13.20 -3.17 26.80
C GLY A 36 13.10 -1.64 26.79
N ARG A 37 13.09 -1.01 25.60
CA ARG A 37 12.93 0.45 25.47
C ARG A 37 11.55 0.93 25.92
N ASP A 38 11.46 2.23 26.21
CA ASP A 38 10.22 2.86 26.69
C ASP A 38 9.04 2.63 25.74
N CYS A 39 7.88 2.30 26.32
CA CYS A 39 6.67 1.99 25.55
C CYS A 39 6.23 3.17 24.67
N SER A 40 6.41 4.41 25.11
CA SER A 40 6.05 5.60 24.34
C SER A 40 6.94 5.74 23.10
N GLU A 41 8.23 5.46 23.23
CA GLU A 41 9.17 5.46 22.09
C GLU A 41 8.80 4.39 21.07
N VAL A 42 8.48 3.17 21.52
CA VAL A 42 8.04 2.08 20.64
C VAL A 42 6.76 2.47 19.90
N LEU A 43 5.77 3.04 20.61
CA LEU A 43 4.51 3.49 20.00
C LEU A 43 4.71 4.58 18.94
N ILE A 44 5.63 5.53 19.17
CA ILE A 44 5.99 6.56 18.19
C ILE A 44 6.56 5.92 16.91
N GLN A 45 7.44 4.94 17.04
CA GLN A 45 8.03 4.26 15.88
C GLN A 45 7.00 3.42 15.12
N ILE A 46 6.09 2.74 15.83
CA ILE A 46 4.96 2.03 15.20
C ILE A 46 4.10 3.01 14.39
N ALA A 47 3.80 4.19 14.93
CA ALA A 47 3.05 5.22 14.21
C ALA A 47 3.78 5.68 12.94
N ALA A 48 5.12 5.81 12.99
CA ALA A 48 5.94 6.16 11.83
C ALA A 48 5.87 5.06 10.74
N VAL A 49 5.96 3.79 11.12
CA VAL A 49 5.79 2.66 10.17
C VAL A 49 4.40 2.65 9.57
N ARG A 50 3.36 2.82 10.39
CA ARG A 50 1.96 2.88 9.89
C ARG A 50 1.81 3.96 8.83
N SER A 51 2.39 5.15 9.07
CA SER A 51 2.40 6.24 8.08
C SER A 51 3.13 5.86 6.79
N ALA A 52 4.29 5.20 6.91
CA ALA A 52 5.06 4.74 5.75
C ALA A 52 4.27 3.72 4.91
N VAL A 53 3.63 2.73 5.55
CA VAL A 53 2.80 1.72 4.88
C VAL A 53 1.59 2.37 4.21
N ASN A 54 0.91 3.30 4.88
CA ASN A 54 -0.21 4.04 4.29
C ASN A 54 0.21 4.83 3.06
N ASN A 55 1.40 5.43 3.06
CA ASN A 55 1.92 6.14 1.88
C ASN A 55 2.23 5.19 0.72
N VAL A 56 2.71 3.98 0.97
CA VAL A 56 2.88 2.96 -0.07
C VAL A 56 1.53 2.57 -0.66
N GLY A 57 0.54 2.29 0.19
CA GLY A 57 -0.82 1.95 -0.27
C GLY A 57 -1.45 3.05 -1.13
N LYS A 58 -1.25 4.33 -0.78
CA LYS A 58 -1.70 5.46 -1.61
C LYS A 58 -1.09 5.46 -3.02
N ILE A 59 0.20 5.14 -3.15
CA ILE A 59 0.88 5.10 -4.45
C ILE A 59 0.29 3.97 -5.31
N ILE A 60 0.11 2.79 -4.72
CA ILE A 60 -0.51 1.64 -5.40
C ILE A 60 -1.95 1.99 -5.83
N LEU A 61 -2.71 2.63 -4.94
CA LEU A 61 -4.08 3.03 -5.23
C LEU A 61 -4.15 4.05 -6.37
N GLN A 62 -3.25 5.05 -6.41
CA GLN A 62 -3.18 6.02 -7.49
C GLN A 62 -2.88 5.37 -8.85
N ASP A 63 -1.95 4.43 -8.88
CA ASP A 63 -1.61 3.65 -10.08
C ASP A 63 -2.81 2.78 -10.51
N HIS A 64 -3.49 2.15 -9.56
CA HIS A 64 -4.70 1.35 -9.83
C HIS A 64 -5.86 2.19 -10.38
N ILE A 65 -6.15 3.35 -9.78
CA ILE A 65 -7.17 4.29 -10.29
C ILE A 65 -6.85 4.70 -11.73
N SER A 66 -5.59 5.06 -12.00
CA SER A 66 -5.17 5.54 -13.33
C SER A 66 -5.38 4.47 -14.41
N HIS A 67 -5.05 3.22 -14.10
CA HIS A 67 -5.25 2.09 -15.03
C HIS A 67 -6.72 1.71 -15.18
N CYS A 68 -7.44 1.50 -14.07
CA CYS A 68 -8.85 1.07 -14.08
C CYS A 68 -9.78 2.08 -14.74
N VAL A 69 -9.60 3.38 -14.49
CA VAL A 69 -10.41 4.42 -15.14
C VAL A 69 -10.13 4.47 -16.64
N THR A 70 -8.86 4.37 -17.05
CA THR A 70 -8.49 4.34 -18.46
C THR A 70 -9.07 3.13 -19.18
N ASP A 71 -9.02 1.96 -18.54
CA ASP A 71 -9.58 0.72 -19.09
C ASP A 71 -11.11 0.79 -19.17
N ALA A 72 -11.80 1.22 -18.12
CA ALA A 72 -13.26 1.37 -18.12
C ALA A 72 -13.75 2.33 -19.22
N VAL A 73 -13.05 3.45 -19.45
CA VAL A 73 -13.37 4.39 -20.53
C VAL A 73 -13.15 3.74 -21.91
N ARG A 74 -12.10 2.92 -22.07
CA ARG A 74 -11.75 2.27 -23.33
C ARG A 74 -12.67 1.09 -23.68
N THR A 75 -13.07 0.30 -22.68
CA THR A 75 -13.84 -0.93 -22.87
C THR A 75 -15.34 -0.74 -22.65
N GLY A 76 -15.75 0.32 -21.95
CA GLY A 76 -17.13 0.50 -21.48
C GLY A 76 -17.52 -0.47 -20.36
N ASP A 77 -16.55 -1.15 -19.74
CA ASP A 77 -16.82 -2.16 -18.72
C ASP A 77 -17.00 -1.52 -17.34
N GLN A 78 -18.24 -1.54 -16.86
CA GLN A 78 -18.61 -1.00 -15.55
C GLN A 78 -18.05 -1.85 -14.38
N GLN A 79 -17.76 -3.14 -14.60
CA GLN A 79 -17.23 -4.01 -13.55
C GLN A 79 -15.88 -3.53 -13.02
N VAL A 80 -15.05 -2.94 -13.89
CA VAL A 80 -13.75 -2.37 -13.52
C VAL A 80 -13.88 -1.24 -12.50
N LEU A 81 -14.96 -0.45 -12.58
CA LEU A 81 -15.22 0.63 -11.63
C LEU A 81 -15.75 0.11 -10.29
N GLU A 82 -16.55 -0.96 -10.31
CA GLU A 82 -17.02 -1.63 -9.09
C GLU A 82 -15.86 -2.26 -8.31
N ASP A 83 -14.96 -2.96 -9.00
CA ASP A 83 -13.77 -3.56 -8.42
C ASP A 83 -12.85 -2.50 -7.81
N LEU A 84 -12.68 -1.36 -8.50
CA LEU A 84 -11.93 -0.21 -7.98
C LEU A 84 -12.57 0.36 -6.71
N SER A 85 -13.90 0.53 -6.69
CA SER A 85 -14.62 1.04 -5.51
C SER A 85 -14.43 0.11 -4.31
N ALA A 86 -14.53 -1.21 -4.51
CA ALA A 86 -14.31 -2.19 -3.45
C ALA A 86 -12.88 -2.14 -2.89
N ALA A 87 -11.88 -1.94 -3.75
CA ALA A 87 -10.49 -1.79 -3.33
C ALA A 87 -10.26 -0.51 -2.49
N ILE A 88 -10.89 0.61 -2.86
CA ILE A 88 -10.85 1.86 -2.11
C ILE A 88 -11.47 1.68 -0.72
N ASP A 89 -12.65 1.07 -0.65
CA ASP A 89 -13.36 0.84 0.61
C ASP A 89 -12.55 -0.02 1.60
N GLN A 90 -11.79 -0.99 1.08
CA GLN A 90 -10.92 -1.81 1.91
C GLN A 90 -9.69 -1.06 2.41
N PHE A 91 -9.18 -0.10 1.65
CA PHE A 91 -7.99 0.67 2.01
C PHE A 91 -8.27 1.83 2.98
N VAL A 92 -9.48 2.39 2.96
CA VAL A 92 -9.88 3.53 3.81
C VAL A 92 -10.35 3.08 5.21
N LYS A 93 -10.76 1.81 5.36
CA LYS A 93 -11.09 1.21 6.66
C LYS A 93 -9.89 1.15 7.60
#